data_AF-A0A8C2H2H1-F1
#
_entry.id   AF-A0A8C2H2H1-F1
#
_cell.length_a   1.000
_cell.length_b   1.000
_cell.length_c   1.000
_cell.angle_alpha   90.00
_cell.angle_beta   90.00
_cell.angle_gamma   90.00
#
_symmetry.space_group_name_H-M   'P 1'
#
loop_
_entity.id
_entity.type
_entity.pdbx_description
1 polymer ?
#
loop_
_entity_poly.entity_id
_entity_poly.type
_entity_poly.pdbx_seq_one_letter_code
_entity_poly.pdbx_strand_id
1 'polypeptide(L)'
;MSSTMWYIMQSIQSKYSLSERLIRTIAAIRSFPHDNVEDLIRRGADVNRMHGTLKPLHCACMVADADCVELLLEKGAEIFFLTF
;
A
#
# COMPACT_ATOMS: atom_id res chain seq x y z
N MET A 1 27.53 19.30 1.27
CA MET A 1 27.41 18.03 2.02
C MET A 1 26.00 17.78 2.60
N SER A 2 24.87 18.16 1.95
CA SER A 2 23.55 17.74 2.48
C SER A 2 22.39 17.59 1.46
N SER A 3 22.64 17.69 0.15
CA SER A 3 21.56 17.52 -0.85
C SER A 3 21.17 16.05 -1.06
N THR A 4 22.12 15.12 -0.87
CA THR A 4 21.91 13.68 -1.04
C THR A 4 21.07 13.08 0.09
N MET A 5 21.32 13.47 1.34
CA MET A 5 20.51 13.03 2.49
C MET A 5 19.06 13.53 2.39
N TRP A 6 18.86 14.79 2.01
CA TRP A 6 17.53 15.35 1.79
C TRP A 6 16.76 14.57 0.70
N TYR A 7 17.41 14.23 -0.41
CA TYR A 7 16.78 13.47 -1.50
C TYR A 7 16.37 12.06 -1.08
N ILE A 8 17.21 11.37 -0.30
CA ILE A 8 16.90 10.05 0.23
C ILE A 8 15.72 10.13 1.20
N MET A 9 15.72 11.11 2.13
CA MET A 9 14.61 11.32 3.05
C MET A 9 13.31 11.64 2.33
N GLN A 10 13.35 12.49 1.30
CA GLN A 10 12.19 12.83 0.47
C GLN A 10 11.65 11.61 -0.28
N SER A 11 12.53 10.76 -0.82
CA SER A 11 12.15 9.53 -1.53
C SER A 11 11.51 8.49 -0.60
N ILE A 12 12.07 8.34 0.60
CA ILE A 12 11.52 7.46 1.64
C ILE A 12 10.15 7.98 2.09
N GLN A 13 10.02 9.29 2.33
CA GLN A 13 8.77 9.93 2.73
C GLN A 13 7.68 9.74 1.66
N SER A 14 8.04 9.91 0.39
CA SER A 14 7.11 9.71 -0.74
C SER A 14 6.60 8.27 -0.80
N LYS A 15 7.49 7.28 -0.70
CA LYS A 15 7.11 5.86 -0.67
C LYS A 15 6.20 5.55 0.51
N TYR A 16 6.53 6.04 1.72
CA TYR A 16 5.71 5.87 2.92
C TYR A 16 4.31 6.45 2.73
N SER A 17 4.21 7.68 2.19
CA SER A 17 2.93 8.34 1.92
C SER A 17 2.07 7.56 0.92
N LEU A 18 2.67 7.01 -0.14
CA LEU A 18 1.95 6.21 -1.14
C LEU A 18 1.39 4.92 -0.54
N SER A 19 2.18 4.19 0.24
CA SER A 19 1.71 2.97 0.93
C SER A 19 0.63 3.23 1.97
N GLU A 20 0.68 4.36 2.69
CA GLU A 20 -0.39 4.73 3.61
C GLU A 20 -1.69 5.02 2.85
N ARG A 21 -1.61 5.74 1.72
CA ARG A 21 -2.76 5.99 0.84
C ARG A 21 -3.33 4.71 0.26
N LEU A 22 -2.50 3.73 -0.08
CA LEU A 22 -2.92 2.42 -0.56
C LEU A 22 -3.81 1.71 0.48
N ILE A 23 -3.37 1.64 1.74
CA ILE A 23 -4.17 1.00 2.80
C ILE A 23 -5.47 1.76 3.06
N ARG A 24 -5.41 3.09 3.09
CA ARG A 24 -6.60 3.94 3.29
C ARG A 24 -7.61 3.78 2.17
N THR A 25 -7.17 3.68 0.92
CA THR A 25 -8.07 3.49 -0.23
C THR A 25 -8.75 2.14 -0.22
N ILE A 26 -8.03 1.08 0.16
CA ILE A 26 -8.60 -0.27 0.33
C ILE A 26 -9.60 -0.31 1.50
N ALA A 27 -9.26 0.29 2.64
CA ALA A 27 -10.12 0.28 3.83
C ALA A 27 -11.33 1.22 3.73
N ALA A 28 -11.26 2.25 2.88
CA ALA A 28 -12.33 3.21 2.70
C ALA A 28 -13.41 2.64 1.77
N ILE A 29 -14.47 2.09 2.36
CA ILE A 29 -15.73 1.69 1.68
C ILE A 29 -16.32 2.84 0.84
N ARG A 30 -15.98 4.10 1.16
CA ARG A 30 -16.36 5.29 0.40
C ARG A 30 -15.13 5.82 -0.32
N SER A 31 -14.93 5.33 -1.53
CA SER A 31 -13.91 5.71 -2.50
C SER A 31 -13.47 7.17 -2.36
N PHE A 32 -12.17 7.38 -2.15
CA PHE A 32 -11.55 8.62 -2.58
C PHE A 32 -11.55 8.59 -4.11
N PRO A 33 -12.28 9.48 -4.79
CA PRO A 33 -12.52 9.40 -6.24
C PRO A 33 -11.26 9.62 -7.10
N HIS A 34 -10.09 9.79 -6.49
CA HIS A 34 -8.85 10.19 -7.16
C HIS A 34 -7.70 9.20 -6.99
N ASP A 35 -7.83 8.17 -6.16
CA ASP A 35 -6.75 7.21 -5.93
C ASP A 35 -7.22 5.79 -6.23
N ASN A 36 -6.83 5.27 -7.40
CA ASN A 36 -6.99 3.87 -7.75
C ASN A 36 -5.86 3.05 -7.11
N VAL A 37 -6.19 1.88 -6.55
CA VAL A 37 -5.23 0.94 -5.95
C VAL A 37 -4.12 0.61 -6.94
N GLU A 38 -4.46 0.35 -8.21
CA GLU A 38 -3.48 0.04 -9.25
C GLU A 38 -2.51 1.21 -9.54
N ASP A 39 -3.02 2.44 -9.59
CA ASP A 39 -2.18 3.62 -9.85
C ASP A 39 -1.23 3.93 -8.70
N LEU A 40 -1.66 3.69 -7.46
CA LEU A 40 -0.80 3.80 -6.29
C LEU A 40 0.34 2.76 -6.35
N ILE A 41 0.04 1.52 -6.72
CA ILE A 41 1.05 0.47 -6.90
C ILE A 41 2.01 0.84 -8.03
N ARG A 42 1.51 1.31 -9.19
CA ARG A 42 2.36 1.79 -10.30
C ARG A 42 3.26 2.96 -9.90
N ARG A 43 2.81 3.83 -9.01
CA ARG A 43 3.61 4.94 -8.45
C ARG A 43 4.69 4.49 -7.45
N GLY A 44 4.74 3.19 -7.14
CA GLY A 44 5.72 2.61 -6.22
C GLY A 44 5.21 2.48 -4.78
N ALA A 45 3.89 2.41 -4.57
CA ALA A 45 3.34 1.97 -3.30
C ALA A 45 3.75 0.52 -3.03
N ASP A 46 4.17 0.27 -1.80
CA ASP A 46 4.59 -1.04 -1.34
C ASP A 46 3.37 -1.86 -0.91
N VAL A 47 3.08 -2.93 -1.65
CA VAL A 47 1.91 -3.81 -1.46
C VAL A 47 1.97 -4.65 -0.19
N ASN A 48 3.14 -4.75 0.43
CA ASN A 48 3.37 -5.52 1.65
C ASN A 48 3.59 -4.66 2.88
N ARG A 49 3.66 -3.34 2.69
CA ARG A 49 3.94 -2.41 3.77
C ARG A 49 2.79 -2.35 4.74
N MET A 50 3.09 -2.66 6.00
CA MET A 50 2.12 -2.61 7.07
C MET A 50 1.85 -1.18 7.49
N HIS A 51 0.58 -0.87 7.78
CA HIS A 51 0.19 0.31 8.53
C HIS A 51 -0.26 -0.15 9.92
N GLY A 52 0.60 0.07 10.92
CA GLY A 52 0.43 -0.55 12.23
C GLY A 52 0.59 -2.07 12.14
N THR A 53 -0.48 -2.82 12.39
CA THR A 53 -0.51 -4.29 12.35
C THR A 53 -1.21 -4.86 11.12
N LEU A 54 -1.73 -4.02 10.23
CA LEU A 54 -2.51 -4.44 9.07
C LEU A 54 -1.70 -4.30 7.78
N LYS A 55 -1.69 -5.37 6.97
CA LYS A 55 -1.23 -5.35 5.58
C LYS A 55 -2.38 -4.90 4.67
N PRO A 56 -2.09 -4.36 3.47
CA PRO A 56 -3.12 -4.02 2.48
C PRO A 56 -4.08 -5.18 2.21
N LEU A 57 -3.56 -6.42 2.16
CA LEU A 57 -4.36 -7.63 1.97
C LEU A 57 -5.35 -7.89 3.13
N HIS A 58 -4.98 -7.61 4.37
CA HIS A 58 -5.90 -7.72 5.51
C HIS A 58 -7.08 -6.75 5.35
N CYS A 59 -6.81 -5.51 4.92
CA CYS A 59 -7.87 -4.53 4.68
C CYS A 59 -8.80 -4.95 3.55
N ALA A 60 -8.27 -5.49 2.45
CA ALA A 60 -9.08 -5.98 1.33
C ALA A 60 -10.02 -7.12 1.77
N CYS A 61 -9.50 -8.06 2.58
CA CYS A 61 -10.30 -9.12 3.18
C CYS A 61 -11.36 -8.59 4.15
N MET A 62 -11.05 -7.58 4.97
CA MET A 62 -12.00 -6.99 5.93
C MET A 62 -13.17 -6.29 5.24
N VAL A 63 -12.94 -5.71 4.06
CA VAL A 63 -13.97 -5.03 3.26
C VAL A 63 -14.70 -6.01 2.31
N ALA A 64 -14.27 -7.28 2.27
CA ALA A 64 -14.77 -8.31 1.36
C ALA A 64 -14.69 -7.92 -0.13
N ASP A 65 -13.64 -7.17 -0.50
CA ASP A 65 -13.39 -6.72 -1.86
C ASP A 65 -12.50 -7.74 -2.59
N ALA A 66 -13.14 -8.66 -3.32
CA ALA A 66 -12.47 -9.73 -4.06
C ALA A 66 -11.56 -9.18 -5.16
N ASP A 67 -11.97 -8.11 -5.85
CA ASP A 67 -11.19 -7.49 -6.93
C ASP A 67 -9.89 -6.89 -6.38
N CYS A 68 -9.96 -6.20 -5.24
CA CYS A 68 -8.77 -5.69 -4.56
C CYS A 68 -7.86 -6.82 -4.05
N VAL A 69 -8.42 -7.93 -3.57
CA VAL A 69 -7.64 -9.10 -3.15
C VAL A 69 -6.88 -9.68 -4.36
N GLU A 70 -7.56 -9.95 -5.47
CA GLU A 70 -6.91 -10.47 -6.69
C GLU A 70 -5.81 -9.53 -7.19
N LEU A 71 -6.10 -8.22 -7.28
CA LEU A 71 -5.11 -7.23 -7.71
C LEU A 71 -3.87 -7.21 -6.81
N LEU A 72 -4.04 -7.28 -5.49
CA LEU A 72 -2.91 -7.31 -4.56
C LEU A 72 -2.07 -8.59 -4.74
N LEU A 73 -2.73 -9.74 -4.91
CA LEU A 73 -2.05 -11.02 -5.14
C LEU A 73 -1.26 -11.03 -6.45
N GLU A 74 -1.84 -10.51 -7.54
CA GLU A 74 -1.15 -10.36 -8.83
C GLU A 74 0.10 -9.48 -8.72
N LYS A 75 0.07 -8.46 -7.84
CA LYS A 75 1.19 -7.54 -7.60
C LYS A 75 2.20 -8.07 -6.58
N GLY A 76 2.05 -9.31 -6.10
CA GLY A 76 2.99 -9.95 -5.19
C GLY A 76 2.76 -9.62 -3.72
N ALA A 77 1.51 -9.33 -3.32
CA ALA A 77 1.16 -9.25 -1.91
C ALA A 77 1.37 -10.60 -1.23
N GLU A 78 2.08 -10.59 -0.11
CA GLU A 78 2.34 -11.75 0.72
C GLU A 78 1.05 -12.16 1.42
N ILE A 79 0.60 -13.36 1.08
CA ILE A 79 -0.60 -14.00 1.66
C ILE A 79 -0.36 -14.36 3.12
N PHE A 80 0.87 -14.76 3.44
CA PHE A 80 1.21 -15.35 4.72
C PHE A 80 2.05 -14.41 5.59
N PHE A 81 1.59 -14.19 6.82
CA PHE A 81 2.46 -13.85 7.93
C PHE A 81 3.24 -15.13 8.32
N LEU A 82 4.30 -15.46 7.59
CA LEU A 82 5.26 -16.48 8.04
C LEU A 82 6.45 -15.78 8.68
N THR A 83 6.27 -15.37 9.94
CA THR A 83 7.38 -15.32 10.89
C THR A 83 7.69 -16.74 11.35
N PHE A 84 8.87 -17.24 11.01
CA PHE A 84 9.60 -18.19 11.85
C PHE A 84 10.73 -17.43 12.54
#